data_AF-A0A929US39-F1
#
_entry.id   AF-A0A929US39-F1
#
_cell.length_a   1.000
_cell.length_b   1.000
_cell.length_c   1.000
_cell.angle_alpha   90.00
_cell.angle_beta   90.00
_cell.angle_gamma   90.00
#
_symmetry.space_group_name_H-M   'P 1'
#
loop_
_entity.id
_entity.type
_entity.pdbx_description
1 polymer ?
#
loop_
_entity_poly.entity_id
_entity_poly.type
_entity_poly.pdbx_seq_one_letter_code
_entity_poly.pdbx_strand_id
1 'polypeptide(L)'
;MFRKLYKTLKNWESSQTPEPLMVVGARQVGKTWIIKKFLEEEYPEYLYLNLEEQRDIASVFEGNLSPETLLLQIGQLLGKRITEEIPIFFDEIQVSERAITSLKYFCESNKNYRI
;
A
#
# COMPACT_ATOMS: atom_id res chain seq x y z
N MET A 1 -9.92 13.82 -14.45
CA MET A 1 -9.08 13.46 -13.28
C MET A 1 -8.80 11.96 -13.22
N PHE A 2 -9.82 11.10 -13.20
CA PHE A 2 -9.69 9.64 -13.12
C PHE A 2 -8.78 8.99 -14.17
N ARG A 3 -8.91 9.36 -15.45
CA ARG A 3 -8.04 8.85 -16.53
C ARG A 3 -6.55 9.17 -16.32
N LYS A 4 -6.25 10.29 -15.65
CA LYS A 4 -4.86 10.69 -15.34
C LYS A 4 -4.30 9.81 -14.21
N LEU A 5 -5.09 9.58 -13.15
CA LEU A 5 -4.67 8.73 -12.04
C LEU A 5 -4.47 7.27 -12.48
N TYR A 6 -5.39 6.71 -13.27
CA TYR A 6 -5.21 5.35 -13.82
C TYR A 6 -3.93 5.24 -14.67
N LYS A 7 -3.63 6.26 -15.48
CA LYS A 7 -2.37 6.30 -16.24
C LYS A 7 -1.14 6.39 -15.32
N THR A 8 -1.22 7.15 -14.24
CA THR A 8 -0.16 7.20 -13.21
C THR A 8 0.05 5.83 -12.57
N LEU A 9 -1.02 5.12 -12.19
CA LEU A 9 -0.96 3.77 -11.63
C LEU A 9 -0.31 2.78 -12.63
N LYS A 10 -0.73 2.81 -13.90
CA LYS A 10 -0.10 2.00 -14.97
C LYS A 10 1.39 2.30 -15.15
N ASN A 11 1.76 3.57 -15.13
CA ASN A 11 3.15 3.97 -15.27
C ASN A 11 3.99 3.50 -14.07
N TRP A 12 3.46 3.66 -12.86
CA TRP A 12 4.08 3.17 -11.64
C TRP A 12 4.29 1.66 -11.68
N GLU A 13 3.28 0.89 -12.09
CA GLU A 13 3.41 -0.56 -12.19
C GLU A 13 4.46 -0.98 -13.24
N SER A 14 4.48 -0.30 -14.38
CA SER A 14 5.51 -0.54 -15.41
C SER A 14 6.92 -0.12 -14.99
N SER A 15 7.04 0.70 -13.94
CA SER A 15 8.33 1.13 -13.42
C SER A 15 8.95 0.02 -12.57
N GLN A 16 10.26 -0.17 -12.73
CA GLN A 16 11.04 -1.08 -11.89
C GLN A 16 11.57 -0.39 -10.63
N THR A 17 11.04 0.79 -10.29
CA THR A 17 11.49 1.52 -9.12
C THR A 17 10.81 0.98 -7.86
N PRO A 18 11.56 0.79 -6.76
CA PRO A 18 10.99 0.38 -5.47
C PRO A 18 10.29 1.52 -4.72
N GLU A 19 10.08 2.66 -5.38
CA GLU A 19 9.46 3.84 -4.76
C GLU A 19 7.94 3.66 -4.62
N PRO A 20 7.38 3.82 -3.40
CA PRO A 20 5.94 3.83 -3.17
C PRO A 20 5.24 4.96 -3.92
N LEU A 21 4.04 4.69 -4.43
CA LEU A 21 3.24 5.71 -5.12
C LEU A 21 2.33 6.47 -4.13
N MET A 22 2.68 7.72 -3.82
CA MET A 22 1.82 8.57 -3.00
C MET A 22 0.69 9.21 -3.82
N VAL A 23 -0.57 8.92 -3.46
CA VAL A 23 -1.76 9.50 -4.11
C VAL A 23 -2.42 10.58 -3.25
N VAL A 24 -2.09 11.85 -3.48
CA VAL A 24 -2.58 12.99 -2.67
C VAL A 24 -3.75 13.75 -3.34
N GLY A 25 -4.68 14.28 -2.54
CA GLY A 25 -5.72 15.24 -2.98
C GLY A 25 -7.08 15.03 -2.31
N ALA A 26 -8.07 15.85 -2.67
CA ALA A 26 -9.32 16.03 -1.91
C ALA A 26 -10.10 14.73 -1.59
N ARG A 27 -10.69 14.69 -0.40
CA ARG A 27 -11.62 13.63 0.03
C ARG A 27 -12.84 13.57 -0.90
N GLN A 28 -13.45 12.39 -1.00
CA GLN A 28 -14.72 12.16 -1.72
C GLN A 28 -14.68 12.36 -3.26
N VAL A 29 -13.50 12.38 -3.86
CA VAL A 29 -13.35 12.52 -5.33
C VAL A 29 -13.23 11.17 -6.06
N GLY A 30 -13.54 10.05 -5.42
CA GLY A 30 -13.57 8.71 -6.07
C GLY A 30 -12.20 8.04 -6.29
N LYS A 31 -11.17 8.44 -5.54
CA LYS A 31 -9.80 7.88 -5.68
C LYS A 31 -9.69 6.43 -5.23
N THR A 32 -10.23 6.13 -4.05
CA THR A 32 -10.27 4.77 -3.51
C THR A 32 -10.93 3.82 -4.52
N TRP A 33 -12.01 4.26 -5.17
CA TRP A 33 -12.68 3.47 -6.19
C TRP A 33 -11.78 3.14 -7.38
N ILE A 34 -11.10 4.13 -7.97
CA ILE A 34 -10.24 3.90 -9.14
C ILE A 34 -8.99 3.08 -8.81
N ILE A 35 -8.45 3.23 -7.58
CA ILE A 35 -7.31 2.42 -7.11
C ILE A 35 -7.74 0.97 -6.90
N LYS A 36 -8.86 0.73 -6.21
CA LYS A 36 -9.41 -0.63 -6.06
C LYS A 36 -9.68 -1.28 -7.41
N LYS A 37 -10.33 -0.54 -8.32
CA LYS A 37 -10.60 -1.03 -9.67
C LYS A 37 -9.31 -1.40 -10.43
N PHE A 38 -8.28 -0.55 -10.35
CA PHE A 38 -6.97 -0.86 -10.94
C PHE A 38 -6.37 -2.14 -10.34
N LEU A 39 -6.37 -2.28 -9.01
CA LEU A 39 -5.85 -3.47 -8.34
C LEU A 39 -6.61 -4.74 -8.73
N GLU A 40 -7.94 -4.67 -8.83
CA GLU A 40 -8.81 -5.77 -9.26
C GLU A 40 -8.60 -6.18 -10.72
N GLU A 41 -8.31 -5.22 -11.61
CA GLU A 41 -8.12 -5.49 -13.05
C GLU A 41 -6.72 -5.99 -13.38
N GLU A 42 -5.70 -5.62 -12.59
CA GLU A 42 -4.28 -5.85 -12.93
C GLU A 42 -3.63 -6.98 -12.13
N TYR A 43 -4.17 -7.35 -10.96
CA TYR A 43 -3.55 -8.36 -10.10
C TYR A 43 -4.54 -9.45 -9.70
N PRO A 44 -4.10 -10.72 -9.66
CA PRO A 44 -4.93 -11.83 -9.18
C PRO A 44 -5.19 -11.74 -7.68
N GLU A 45 -4.27 -11.11 -6.93
CA GLU A 45 -4.39 -10.83 -5.51
C GLU A 45 -3.81 -9.45 -5.20
N TYR A 46 -4.44 -8.73 -4.28
CA TYR A 46 -4.00 -7.43 -3.79
C TYR A 46 -4.45 -7.23 -2.34
N LEU A 47 -3.86 -6.27 -1.65
CA LEU A 47 -4.30 -5.82 -0.33
C LEU A 47 -4.73 -4.36 -0.38
N TYR A 48 -5.95 -4.12 0.11
CA TYR A 48 -6.45 -2.79 0.40
C TYR A 48 -6.62 -2.69 1.91
N LEU A 49 -5.85 -1.79 2.54
CA LEU A 49 -5.77 -1.67 4.00
C LEU A 49 -6.12 -0.23 4.39
N ASN A 50 -7.28 -0.01 5.01
CA ASN A 50 -7.66 1.29 5.53
C ASN A 50 -7.20 1.41 6.98
N LEU A 51 -6.18 2.23 7.25
CA LEU A 51 -5.56 2.31 8.59
C LEU A 51 -6.45 3.05 9.61
N GLU A 52 -7.42 3.85 9.18
CA GLU A 52 -8.37 4.51 10.09
C GLU A 52 -9.42 3.51 10.60
N GLU A 53 -9.90 2.63 9.72
CA GLU A 53 -10.90 1.62 10.03
C GLU A 53 -10.27 0.38 10.70
N GLN A 54 -9.09 -0.07 10.24
CA GLN A 54 -8.42 -1.30 10.67
C GLN A 54 -7.34 -0.99 11.70
N ARG A 55 -7.77 -0.65 12.92
CA ARG A 55 -6.89 -0.22 14.01
C ARG A 55 -5.88 -1.28 14.46
N ASP A 56 -6.24 -2.55 14.34
CA ASP A 56 -5.35 -3.68 14.58
C ASP A 56 -4.18 -3.70 13.59
N ILE A 57 -4.46 -3.48 12.30
CA ILE A 57 -3.43 -3.34 11.27
C ILE A 57 -2.60 -2.07 11.49
N ALA A 58 -3.24 -0.94 11.82
CA ALA A 58 -2.52 0.29 12.13
C ALA A 58 -1.54 0.11 13.31
N SER A 59 -1.92 -0.68 14.32
CA SER A 59 -1.07 -0.95 15.49
C SER A 59 0.21 -1.72 15.18
N VAL A 60 0.27 -2.45 14.05
CA VAL A 60 1.47 -3.16 13.60
C VAL A 60 2.64 -2.18 13.38
N PHE A 61 2.34 -0.97 12.90
CA PHE A 61 3.36 0.05 12.66
C PHE A 61 3.97 0.64 13.94
N GLU A 62 3.39 0.41 15.12
CA GLU A 62 3.98 0.85 16.40
C GLU A 62 5.24 0.05 16.76
N GLY A 63 5.41 -1.14 16.19
CA GLY A 63 6.54 -2.02 16.41
C GLY A 63 7.74 -1.77 15.48
N ASN A 64 8.33 -2.88 15.03
CA ASN A 64 9.46 -2.87 14.09
C ASN A 64 8.97 -2.52 12.69
N LEU A 65 9.56 -1.47 12.11
CA LEU A 65 9.18 -0.93 10.80
C LEU A 65 9.86 -1.62 9.61
N SER A 66 10.60 -2.71 9.82
CA SER A 66 11.16 -3.45 8.69
C SER A 66 10.04 -4.04 7.83
N PRO A 67 10.07 -3.87 6.50
CA PRO A 67 9.01 -4.36 5.61
C PRO A 67 8.67 -5.83 5.83
N GLU A 68 9.68 -6.68 6.02
CA GLU A 68 9.46 -8.10 6.24
C GLU A 68 8.69 -8.39 7.54
N THR A 69 8.98 -7.65 8.61
CA THR A 69 8.27 -7.81 9.89
C THR A 69 6.84 -7.29 9.77
N LEU A 70 6.67 -6.11 9.18
CA LEU A 70 5.36 -5.49 8.98
C LEU A 70 4.45 -6.42 8.17
N LEU A 71 4.92 -6.90 7.01
CA LEU A 71 4.14 -7.77 6.14
C LEU A 71 3.90 -9.15 6.75
N LEU A 72 4.82 -9.68 7.57
CA LEU A 72 4.58 -10.90 8.32
C LEU A 72 3.44 -10.72 9.34
N GLN A 73 3.47 -9.64 10.13
CA GLN A 73 2.47 -9.36 11.16
C GLN A 73 1.10 -9.04 10.55
N ILE A 74 1.05 -8.22 9.50
CA ILE A 74 -0.17 -7.96 8.74
C ILE A 74 -0.72 -9.27 8.14
N GLY A 75 0.15 -10.09 7.55
CA GLY A 75 -0.24 -11.40 7.01
C GLY A 75 -0.84 -12.33 8.07
N GLN A 76 -0.28 -12.35 9.28
CA GLN A 76 -0.82 -13.12 10.41
C GLN A 76 -2.23 -12.67 10.79
N LEU A 77 -2.47 -11.35 10.88
CA LEU A 77 -3.80 -10.81 11.18
C LEU A 77 -4.83 -11.17 10.10
N LEU A 78 -4.41 -11.16 8.84
CA LEU A 78 -5.26 -11.48 7.70
C LEU A 78 -5.39 -12.98 7.42
N GLY A 79 -4.61 -13.83 8.11
CA GLY A 79 -4.53 -15.26 7.82
C GLY A 79 -3.95 -15.57 6.43
N LYS A 80 -3.08 -14.70 5.90
CA LYS A 80 -2.52 -14.77 4.55
C LYS A 80 -1.00 -14.64 4.55
N ARG A 81 -0.34 -15.30 3.60
CA ARG A 81 1.08 -15.06 3.33
C ARG A 81 1.21 -13.91 2.34
N ILE A 82 1.89 -12.84 2.76
CA ILE A 82 2.14 -11.67 1.90
C ILE A 82 3.52 -11.80 1.27
N THR A 83 3.60 -11.66 -0.05
CA THR A 83 4.84 -11.62 -0.82
C THR A 83 5.00 -10.26 -1.49
N GLU A 84 6.19 -9.97 -1.99
CA GLU A 84 6.52 -8.75 -2.73
C GLU A 84 5.71 -8.55 -4.02
N GLU A 85 5.12 -9.61 -4.56
CA GLU A 85 4.28 -9.57 -5.77
C GLU A 85 2.85 -9.08 -5.51
N ILE A 86 2.41 -9.09 -4.24
CA ILE A 86 1.06 -8.65 -3.87
C ILE A 86 1.10 -7.14 -3.63
N PRO A 87 0.46 -6.31 -4.47
CA PRO A 87 0.39 -4.88 -4.25
C PRO A 87 -0.45 -4.54 -3.02
N ILE A 88 0.00 -3.54 -2.27
CA ILE A 88 -0.60 -3.14 -1.00
C ILE A 88 -0.90 -1.66 -1.04
N PHE A 89 -2.18 -1.31 -0.98
CA PHE A 89 -2.61 0.07 -0.88
C PHE A 89 -3.01 0.39 0.57
N PHE A 90 -2.26 1.29 1.20
CA PHE A 90 -2.58 1.84 2.51
C PHE A 90 -3.46 3.10 2.35
N ASP A 91 -4.76 2.95 2.62
CA ASP A 91 -5.70 4.07 2.65
C ASP A 91 -5.66 4.78 4.01
N GLU A 92 -5.91 6.09 3.98
CA GLU A 92 -5.83 6.99 5.15
C GLU A 92 -4.52 6.84 5.95
N ILE A 93 -3.38 6.57 5.28
CA ILE A 93 -2.07 6.29 5.93
C ILE A 93 -1.62 7.38 6.92
N GLN A 94 -2.07 8.63 6.74
CA GLN A 94 -1.73 9.74 7.61
C GLN A 94 -2.26 9.63 9.04
N VAL A 95 -3.15 8.67 9.33
CA VAL A 95 -3.54 8.37 10.71
C VAL A 95 -2.40 7.74 11.53
N SER A 96 -1.33 7.24 10.87
CA SER A 96 -0.14 6.71 11.51
C SER A 96 1.13 7.34 10.92
N GLU A 97 1.77 8.23 11.68
CA GLU A 97 3.08 8.80 11.32
C GLU A 97 4.15 7.71 11.16
N ARG A 98 4.04 6.63 11.94
CA ARG A 98 4.92 5.47 11.84
C ARG A 98 4.70 4.67 10.56
N ALA A 99 3.46 4.55 10.08
CA ALA A 99 3.19 3.97 8.77
C ALA A 99 3.82 4.81 7.64
N ILE A 100 3.72 6.14 7.70
CA ILE A 100 4.42 7.02 6.75
C ILE A 100 5.95 6.83 6.85
N THR A 101 6.49 6.77 8.06
CA THR A 101 7.92 6.55 8.29
C THR A 101 8.39 5.22 7.70
N SER A 102 7.53 4.19 7.74
CA SER A 102 7.84 2.86 7.21
C SER A 102 8.11 2.85 5.71
N LEU A 103 7.52 3.77 4.95
CA LEU A 103 7.71 3.90 3.50
C LEU A 103 9.19 4.04 3.12
N LYS A 104 10.00 4.70 3.97
CA LYS A 104 11.45 4.79 3.78
C LYS A 104 12.10 3.41 3.75
N TYR A 105 11.72 2.52 4.65
CA TYR A 105 12.28 1.17 4.70
C TYR A 105 11.80 0.29 3.55
N PHE A 106 10.59 0.54 3.02
CA PHE A 106 10.15 -0.08 1.77
C PHE A 106 11.02 0.35 0.59
N CYS A 107 11.37 1.63 0.48
CA CYS A 107 12.30 2.13 -0.55
C CYS A 107 13.72 1.55 -0.41
N GLU A 108 14.22 1.40 0.82
CA GLU A 108 15.58 0.92 1.10
C GLU A 108 15.72 -0.61 1.03
N SER A 109 14.61 -1.32 0.88
CA SER A 109 14.57 -2.78 0.78
C SER A 109 15.22 -3.29 -0.51
N ASN A 110 15.94 -4.41 -0.42
CA ASN A 110 16.45 -5.14 -1.59
C ASN A 110 15.34 -5.87 -2.38
N LYS A 111 14.16 -6.03 -1.77
CA LYS A 111 12.96 -6.55 -2.41
C LYS A 111 12.08 -5.42 -2.92
N ASN A 112 11.53 -5.61 -4.12
CA ASN A 112 10.68 -4.61 -4.77
C ASN A 112 9.22 -4.78 -4.36
N TYR A 113 8.85 -4.21 -3.20
CA TYR A 113 7.47 -4.21 -2.74
C TYR A 113 6.64 -3.19 -3.52
N ARG A 114 5.41 -3.57 -3.90
CA ARG A 114 4.46 -2.69 -4.59
C ARG A 114 3.54 -2.00 -3.57
N ILE A 115 3.94 -0.82 -3.11
CA ILE A 115 3.21 0.02 -2.13
C ILE A 115 2.64 1.28 -2.77
#